data_AF-A0A8J6JDH1-F1
#
_entry.id   AF-A0A8J6JDH1-F1
#
_cell.length_a   1.000
_cell.length_b   1.000
_cell.length_c   1.000
_cell.angle_alpha   90.00
_cell.angle_beta   90.00
_cell.angle_gamma   90.00
#
_symmetry.space_group_name_H-M   'P 1'
#
loop_
_entity.id
_entity.type
_entity.pdbx_description
1 polymer ?
#
loop_
_entity_poly.entity_id
_entity_poly.type
_entity_poly.pdbx_seq_one_letter_code
_entity_poly.pdbx_strand_id
1 'polypeptide(L)' 'MVAYQAVQEEFHDHDLGVYTAFGVCAYQIVEQQQEQVAYIPDVFLSTETAQHFVEICNRLQLEIIHLREVIEDAIL' A
#
# COMPACT_ATOMS: atom_id res chain seq x y z
N MET A 1 -5.60 -3.67 -15.53
CA MET A 1 -5.70 -4.30 -14.20
C MET A 1 -4.84 -3.48 -13.26
N VAL A 2 -5.29 -3.26 -12.03
CA VAL A 2 -4.46 -2.62 -10.99
C VAL A 2 -3.86 -3.72 -10.13
N ALA A 3 -2.56 -3.63 -9.85
CA ALA A 3 -1.88 -4.49 -8.90
C ALA A 3 -1.37 -3.66 -7.72
N TYR A 4 -1.59 -4.15 -6.51
CA TYR A 4 -1.21 -3.52 -5.27
C TYR A 4 0.01 -4.23 -4.67
N GLN A 5 0.94 -3.45 -4.11
CA GLN A 5 2.13 -3.98 -3.43
C GLN A 5 2.37 -3.23 -2.13
N ALA A 6 2.73 -3.97 -1.10
CA ALA A 6 3.24 -3.40 0.13
C ALA A 6 4.71 -3.03 -0.07
N VAL A 7 5.08 -1.80 0.26
CA VAL A 7 6.44 -1.28 0.10
C VAL A 7 6.99 -0.96 1.48
N GLN A 8 8.10 -1.61 1.85
CA GLN A 8 8.78 -1.29 3.10
C GLN A 8 9.43 0.09 3.02
N GLU A 9 9.24 0.86 4.08
CA GLU A 9 9.71 2.23 4.23
C GLU A 9 10.47 2.36 5.54
N GLU A 10 11.50 3.21 5.53
CA GLU A 10 12.21 3.61 6.74
C GLU A 10 12.05 5.12 6.90
N PHE A 11 11.45 5.53 8.01
CA PHE A 11 11.24 6.93 8.34
C PHE A 11 12.17 7.35 9.48
N HIS A 12 12.66 8.58 9.35
CA HIS A 12 13.52 9.22 10.33
C HIS A 12 12.73 10.40 10.88
N ASP A 13 12.15 10.22 12.04
CA ASP A 13 11.38 11.25 12.73
C ASP A 13 12.16 11.78 13.95
N HIS A 14 12.06 13.07 14.21
CA HIS A 14 12.82 13.70 15.28
C HIS A 14 12.36 13.24 16.67
N ASP A 15 11.07 12.96 16.83
CA ASP A 15 10.44 12.65 18.11
C ASP A 15 10.32 11.13 18.32
N LEU A 16 10.07 10.36 17.26
CA LEU A 16 9.89 8.91 17.29
C LEU A 16 11.18 8.13 17.01
N GLY A 17 12.22 8.79 16.49
CA GLY A 17 13.44 8.12 16.02
C GLY A 17 13.24 7.42 14.68
N VAL A 18 13.99 6.34 14.45
CA VAL A 18 13.89 5.55 13.21
C VAL A 18 12.85 4.46 13.38
N TYR A 19 11.88 4.41 12.47
CA TYR A 19 10.89 3.34 12.43
C TYR A 19 10.68 2.81 11.02
N THR A 20 10.30 1.53 10.96
CA THR A 20 9.89 0.87 9.72
C THR A 20 8.38 0.95 9.60
N ALA A 21 7.91 1.37 8.44
CA ALA A 21 6.51 1.31 8.06
C ALA A 21 6.37 0.63 6.69
N PHE A 22 5.12 0.42 6.28
CA PHE A 22 4.77 -0.21 5.03
C PHE A 22 3.69 0.62 4.35
N GLY A 23 4.05 1.20 3.20
CA GLY A 23 3.14 1.91 2.32
C GLY A 23 2.46 0.97 1.33
N VAL A 24 1.45 1.48 0.64
CA VAL A 24 0.72 0.77 -0.42
C VAL A 24 0.94 1.47 -1.76
N CYS A 25 1.57 0.76 -2.69
CA CYS A 25 1.69 1.17 -4.08
C CYS A 25 0.62 0.50 -4.94
N ALA A 26 0.06 1.25 -5.89
CA ALA A 26 -0.82 0.74 -6.93
C ALA A 26 -0.16 0.91 -8.30
N TYR A 27 -0.14 -0.15 -9.08
CA TYR A 27 0.43 -0.22 -10.42
C TYR A 27 -0.65 -0.55 -11.44
N GLN A 28 -0.78 0.28 -12.47
CA GLN A 28 -1.57 -0.05 -13.65
C GLN A 28 -0.74 -0.96 -14.55
N ILE A 29 -1.33 -2.10 -14.93
CA ILE A 29 -0.71 -3.06 -15.83
C ILE A 29 -1.30 -2.87 -17.23
N VAL A 30 -0.46 -2.44 -18.18
CA VAL A 30 -0.78 -2.24 -19.60
C VAL A 30 0.31 -2.90 -20.44
N GLU A 31 -0.06 -3.78 -21.36
CA GLU A 31 0.88 -4.38 -22.34
C GLU A 31 2.20 -4.91 -21.73
N GLN A 32 2.12 -5.57 -20.57
CA GLN A 32 3.24 -6.13 -19.79
C GLN A 32 4.14 -5.10 -19.10
N GLN A 33 3.82 -3.81 -19.18
CA GLN A 33 4.44 -2.76 -18.39
C GLN A 33 3.63 -2.50 -17.12
N GLN A 34 4.34 -2.15 -16.05
CA GLN A 34 3.75 -1.67 -14.81
C GLN A 34 4.07 -0.19 -14.65
N GLU A 35 3.02 0.62 -14.59
CA GLU A 35 3.13 2.05 -14.31
C GLU A 35 2.59 2.32 -12.91
N GLN A 36 3.38 2.96 -12.04
CA GLN A 36 2.90 3.36 -10.73
C GLN A 36 1.87 4.49 -10.89
N VAL A 37 0.66 4.25 -10.40
CA VAL A 37 -0.47 5.19 -10.54
C VAL A 37 -0.93 5.78 -9.20
N ALA A 38 -0.62 5.13 -8.08
CA ALA A 38 -0.77 5.70 -6.75
C ALA A 38 0.25 5.13 -5.78
N TYR A 39 0.53 5.91 -4.75
CA TYR A 39 1.38 5.52 -3.63
C TYR A 39 0.92 6.25 -2.38
N ILE A 40 0.64 5.49 -1.33
CA ILE A 40 0.24 6.00 -0.02
C ILE A 40 1.28 5.47 0.98
N PRO A 41 2.17 6.32 1.49
CA PRO A 41 3.20 5.93 2.44
C PRO A 41 2.65 5.77 3.86
N ASP A 42 3.44 5.14 4.73
CA ASP A 42 3.23 5.09 6.19
C ASP A 42 1.81 4.62 6.59
N VAL A 43 1.40 3.47 6.06
CA VAL A 43 0.04 2.95 6.28
C VAL A 43 0.01 1.91 7.40
N PHE A 44 0.95 0.96 7.38
CA PHE A 44 1.01 -0.13 8.34
C PHE A 44 2.37 -0.23 9.00
N LEU A 45 2.42 -0.64 10.26
CA LEU A 45 3.67 -0.96 10.97
C LEU A 45 4.03 -2.46 10.92
N SER A 46 3.08 -3.31 10.51
CA SER A 46 3.26 -4.76 10.42
C SER A 46 3.37 -5.21 8.97
N THR A 47 4.45 -5.93 8.64
CA THR A 47 4.63 -6.53 7.31
C THR A 47 3.52 -7.52 6.97
N GLU A 48 3.10 -8.34 7.93
CA GLU A 48 2.05 -9.35 7.73
C GLU A 48 0.72 -8.67 7.40
N THR A 49 0.35 -7.64 8.17
CA THR A 49 -0.88 -6.88 7.92
C THR A 49 -0.85 -6.18 6.56
N ALA A 50 0.28 -5.55 6.21
CA ALA A 50 0.43 -4.89 4.91
C ALA A 50 0.34 -5.87 3.73
N GLN A 51 0.99 -7.04 3.83
CA GLN A 51 0.94 -8.08 2.82
C GLN A 51 -0.47 -8.63 2.67
N HIS A 52 -1.12 -8.98 3.77
CA HIS A 52 -2.49 -9.48 3.75
C HIS A 52 -3.47 -8.45 3.16
N PHE A 53 -3.30 -7.16 3.48
CA PHE A 53 -4.10 -6.07 2.92
C PHE A 53 -3.99 -6.01 1.39
N VAL A 54 -2.76 -5.96 0.85
CA VAL A 54 -2.58 -5.87 -0.61
C VAL A 54 -2.99 -7.15 -1.33
N GLU A 55 -2.86 -8.32 -0.69
CA GLU A 55 -3.40 -9.59 -1.19
C GLU A 55 -4.92 -9.55 -1.33
N ILE A 56 -5.63 -9.02 -0.33
CA ILE A 56 -7.09 -8.82 -0.41
C ILE A 56 -7.44 -7.84 -1.53
N CYS A 57 -6.76 -6.69 -1.62
CA CYS A 57 -7.00 -5.70 -2.66
C CYS A 57 -6.82 -6.30 -4.06
N ASN A 58 -5.75 -7.07 -4.27
CA ASN A 58 -5.48 -7.77 -5.52
C ASN A 58 -6.53 -8.84 -5.83
N ARG A 59 -6.90 -9.66 -4.83
CA ARG A 59 -7.90 -10.73 -4.98
C ARG A 59 -9.28 -10.19 -5.33
N LEU A 60 -9.66 -9.06 -4.73
CA LEU A 60 -10.94 -8.41 -4.99
C LEU A 60 -10.92 -7.47 -6.20
N GLN A 61 -9.75 -7.31 -6.85
CA GLN A 61 -9.54 -6.37 -7.95
C GLN A 61 -10.02 -4.96 -7.60
N LEU A 62 -9.64 -4.48 -6.40
CA LEU A 62 -10.05 -3.17 -5.88
C LEU A 62 -9.81 -2.08 -6.92
N GLU A 63 -10.82 -1.24 -7.16
CA GLU A 63 -10.64 -0.06 -8.01
C GLU A 63 -9.85 1.01 -7.27
N ILE A 64 -8.92 1.66 -7.98
CA ILE A 64 -7.98 2.61 -7.38
C ILE A 64 -8.66 3.81 -6.71
N ILE A 65 -9.85 4.19 -7.17
CA ILE A 65 -10.63 5.30 -6.59
C ILE A 65 -11.03 5.04 -5.13
N HIS A 66 -11.15 3.77 -4.74
CA HIS A 66 -11.53 3.35 -3.39
C HIS A 66 -10.33 3.05 -2.49
N LEU A 67 -9.10 3.13 -3.00
CA LEU A 67 -7.90 2.73 -2.25
C LEU A 67 -7.78 3.48 -0.91
N ARG A 68 -8.02 4.80 -0.92
CA ARG A 68 -7.94 5.62 0.29
C ARG A 68 -8.99 5.23 1.32
N GLU A 69 -10.24 5.08 0.90
CA GLU A 69 -11.37 4.72 1.78
C GLU A 69 -11.11 3.36 2.45
N VAL A 70 -10.66 2.38 1.67
CA VAL A 70 -10.38 1.02 2.18
C VAL A 70 -9.16 0.99 3.11
N ILE A 71 -8.15 1.85 2.88
CA ILE A 71 -7.03 2.01 3.82
C ILE A 71 -7.53 2.60 5.15
N GLU A 72 -8.33 3.66 5.09
CA GLU A 72 -8.89 4.31 6.28
C GLU A 72 -9.73 3.31 7.11
N ASP A 73 -10.53 2.47 6.46
CA ASP A 73 -11.30 1.41 7.12
C ASP A 73 -10.41 0.30 7.74
N ALA A 74 -9.22 0.06 7.21
CA ALA A 74 -8.34 -1.02 7.65
C ALA A 74 -7.44 -0.65 8.84
N ILE A 75 -7.23 0.65 9.10
CA ILE A 75 -6.39 1.16 10.18
C ILE A 75 -7.18 1.63 11.42
N LEU A 76 -8.52 1.67 11.32
CA LEU A 76 -9.46 1.96 12.41
C LEU A 76 -9.83 0.70 13.20
#